data_AF-A0AAF6BQG1-F1
#
_entry.id   AF-A0AAF6BQG1-F1
#
_cell.length_a   1.000
_cell.length_b   1.000
_cell.length_c   1.000
_cell.angle_alpha   90.00
_cell.angle_beta   90.00
_cell.angle_gamma   90.00
#
_symmetry.space_group_name_H-M   'P 1'
#
loop_
_entity.id
_entity.type
_entity.pdbx_description
1 polymer ?
#
loop_
_entity_poly.entity_id
_entity_poly.type
_entity_poly.pdbx_seq_one_letter_code
_entity_poly.pdbx_strand_id
1 'polypeptide(L)'
;MGIFRKKRLPRSEAAMAEAADMGPIQLQLDGHRLTFDHGEWQPEYEEMPEGEGAIEAELLELRREKRKMKKELEKYQAQREEMKELKERWNLLDFKYQLLLDMWTMRELDIKRAQEEGLTPKKTRHSTHIN
;
A
#
# COMPACT_ATOMS: atom_id res chain seq x y z
N MET A 1 9.88 -35.67 -26.17
CA MET A 1 9.01 -34.68 -25.50
C MET A 1 9.46 -33.28 -25.92
N GLY A 2 8.71 -32.64 -26.81
CA GLY A 2 9.07 -31.35 -27.40
C GLY A 2 8.91 -30.21 -26.40
N ILE A 3 9.96 -29.43 -26.21
CA ILE A 3 9.98 -28.21 -25.42
C ILE A 3 9.22 -27.15 -26.23
N PHE A 4 7.93 -26.98 -25.95
CA PHE A 4 7.15 -25.88 -26.53
C PHE A 4 7.72 -24.55 -26.02
N ARG A 5 8.58 -23.92 -26.82
CA ARG A 5 8.88 -22.49 -26.67
C ARG A 5 7.57 -21.74 -26.86
N LYS A 6 6.96 -21.25 -25.78
CA LYS A 6 5.87 -20.27 -25.85
C LYS A 6 6.37 -19.13 -26.74
N LYS A 7 5.86 -19.03 -27.97
CA LYS A 7 6.13 -17.90 -28.85
C LYS A 7 5.66 -16.66 -28.10
N ARG A 8 6.55 -15.70 -27.85
CA ARG A 8 6.16 -14.40 -27.33
C ARG A 8 5.17 -13.81 -28.33
N LEU A 9 3.93 -13.63 -27.91
CA LEU A 9 2.92 -12.97 -28.73
C LEU A 9 3.45 -11.58 -29.14
N PRO A 10 3.12 -11.09 -30.34
CA PRO A 10 3.31 -9.70 -30.71
C PRO A 10 2.77 -8.78 -29.62
N ARG A 11 3.41 -7.62 -29.42
CA ARG A 11 3.07 -6.68 -28.33
C ARG A 11 1.58 -6.27 -28.34
N SER A 12 0.94 -6.24 -29.51
CA SER A 12 -0.49 -5.97 -29.68
C SER A 12 -1.38 -7.12 -29.22
N GLU A 13 -1.04 -8.37 -29.55
CA GLU A 13 -1.80 -9.56 -29.12
C GLU A 13 -1.67 -9.81 -27.62
N ALA A 14 -0.48 -9.59 -27.05
CA ALA A 14 -0.29 -9.65 -25.60
C ALA A 14 -1.08 -8.55 -24.87
N ALA A 15 -1.09 -7.33 -25.41
CA ALA A 15 -1.87 -6.22 -24.85
C ALA A 15 -3.37 -6.47 -24.93
N MET A 16 -3.87 -7.06 -26.03
CA MET A 16 -5.28 -7.42 -26.18
C MET A 16 -5.70 -8.56 -25.23
N ALA A 17 -4.82 -9.55 -25.01
CA ALA A 17 -5.07 -10.60 -24.04
C ALA A 17 -5.13 -10.06 -22.60
N GLU A 18 -4.17 -9.20 -22.21
CA GLU A 18 -4.19 -8.54 -20.90
C GLU A 18 -5.40 -7.61 -20.74
N ALA A 19 -5.78 -6.90 -21.79
CA ALA A 19 -6.95 -6.03 -21.82
C ALA A 19 -8.26 -6.80 -21.61
N ALA A 20 -8.38 -7.99 -22.19
CA ALA A 20 -9.58 -8.84 -22.03
C ALA A 20 -9.82 -9.27 -20.58
N ASP A 21 -8.74 -9.41 -19.78
CA ASP A 21 -8.82 -9.79 -18.36
C ASP A 21 -9.16 -8.60 -17.43
N MET A 22 -9.06 -7.35 -17.92
CA MET A 22 -9.24 -6.13 -17.11
C MET A 22 -10.68 -5.58 -17.13
N GLY A 23 -11.58 -6.20 -17.91
CA GLY A 23 -12.93 -5.69 -18.17
C GLY A 23 -12.95 -4.66 -19.31
N PRO A 24 -14.09 -3.99 -19.56
CA PRO A 24 -14.26 -3.11 -20.71
C PRO A 24 -13.34 -1.89 -20.62
N ILE A 25 -12.43 -1.75 -21.58
CA ILE A 25 -11.53 -0.59 -21.70
C ILE A 25 -12.15 0.42 -22.65
N GLN A 26 -12.17 1.69 -22.25
CA GLN A 26 -12.76 2.75 -23.05
C GLN A 26 -11.69 3.75 -23.44
N LEU A 27 -11.65 4.09 -24.72
CA LEU A 27 -10.84 5.15 -25.29
C LEU A 27 -11.77 6.25 -25.79
N GLN A 28 -11.34 7.50 -25.63
CA GLN A 28 -12.08 8.65 -26.12
C GLN A 28 -11.31 9.28 -27.29
N LEU A 29 -11.89 9.22 -28.49
CA LEU A 29 -11.29 9.71 -29.72
C LEU A 29 -12.18 10.80 -30.30
N ASP A 30 -11.77 12.07 -30.18
CA ASP A 30 -12.50 13.23 -30.73
C ASP A 30 -14.00 13.28 -30.36
N GLY A 31 -14.33 12.94 -29.11
CA GLY A 31 -15.71 12.92 -28.62
C GLY A 31 -16.49 11.64 -28.94
N HIS A 32 -15.88 10.69 -29.65
CA HIS A 32 -16.40 9.34 -29.86
C HIS A 32 -15.79 8.36 -28.85
N ARG A 33 -16.56 7.34 -28.48
CA ARG A 33 -16.12 6.31 -27.54
C ARG A 33 -15.81 5.03 -28.29
N LEU A 34 -14.65 4.45 -27.98
CA LEU A 34 -14.21 3.19 -28.52
C LEU A 34 -13.99 2.23 -27.35
N THR A 35 -14.80 1.18 -27.27
CA THR A 35 -14.78 0.23 -26.16
C THR A 35 -14.12 -1.07 -26.61
N PHE A 36 -13.09 -1.53 -25.90
CA PHE A 36 -12.58 -2.90 -26.05
C PHE A 36 -13.24 -3.79 -25.01
N ASP A 37 -13.98 -4.79 -25.46
CA ASP A 37 -14.62 -5.78 -24.59
C ASP A 37 -14.62 -7.15 -25.26
N HIS A 38 -14.55 -8.21 -24.46
CA HIS A 38 -14.52 -9.61 -24.92
C HIS A 38 -13.48 -9.93 -26.03
N GLY A 39 -12.39 -9.17 -26.11
CA GLY A 39 -11.34 -9.38 -27.11
C GLY A 39 -11.55 -8.66 -28.44
N GLU A 40 -12.60 -7.84 -28.56
CA GLU A 40 -12.94 -7.11 -29.78
C GLU A 40 -13.17 -5.61 -29.50
N TRP A 41 -12.94 -4.78 -30.52
CA TRP A 41 -13.20 -3.35 -30.45
C TRP A 41 -14.63 -3.05 -30.93
N GLN A 42 -15.40 -2.37 -30.09
CA GLN A 42 -16.75 -1.89 -30.34
C GLN A 42 -16.73 -0.36 -30.47
N PRO A 43 -16.75 0.17 -31.70
CA PRO A 43 -16.83 1.60 -31.93
C PRO A 43 -18.26 2.11 -31.67
N GLU A 44 -18.41 3.16 -30.87
CA GLU A 44 -19.67 3.91 -30.70
C GLU A 44 -19.74 5.11 -31.70
N TYR A 45 -19.10 4.99 -32.87
CA TYR A 45 -19.10 5.99 -33.94
C TYR A 45 -19.71 5.44 -35.23
N GLU A 46 -20.52 6.27 -35.92
CA GLU A 46 -21.09 5.93 -37.23
C GLU A 46 -20.05 6.03 -38.36
N GLU A 47 -19.08 6.95 -38.23
CA GLU A 47 -17.94 7.14 -39.13
C GLU A 47 -16.63 7.14 -38.33
N MET A 48 -15.59 6.50 -38.87
CA MET A 48 -14.29 6.47 -38.22
C MET A 48 -13.72 7.89 -38.12
N PRO A 49 -13.32 8.37 -36.93
CA PRO A 49 -12.74 9.71 -36.80
C PRO A 49 -11.54 9.85 -37.74
N GLU A 50 -11.57 10.86 -38.61
CA GLU A 50 -10.66 10.97 -39.76
C GLU A 50 -9.22 11.35 -39.38
N GLY A 51 -8.95 11.71 -38.12
CA GLY A 51 -7.68 12.27 -37.69
C GLY A 51 -6.75 11.27 -36.98
N GLU A 52 -5.60 10.97 -37.57
CA GLU A 52 -4.44 10.39 -36.84
C GLU A 52 -4.12 11.19 -35.56
N GLY A 53 -4.41 12.50 -35.57
CA GLY A 53 -4.24 13.41 -34.43
C GLY A 53 -5.09 13.08 -33.20
N ALA A 54 -6.27 12.46 -33.37
CA ALA A 54 -7.13 12.07 -32.25
C ALA A 54 -6.49 10.99 -31.38
N ILE A 55 -5.90 10.00 -32.05
CA ILE A 55 -5.18 8.89 -31.42
C ILE A 55 -3.91 9.41 -30.74
N GLU A 56 -3.17 10.31 -31.39
CA GLU A 56 -1.98 10.93 -30.79
C GLU A 56 -2.31 11.76 -29.54
N ALA A 57 -3.42 12.51 -29.57
CA ALA A 57 -3.89 13.27 -28.41
C ALA A 57 -4.23 12.37 -27.23
N GLU A 58 -5.01 11.32 -27.46
CA GLU A 58 -5.38 10.31 -26.45
C GLU A 58 -4.14 9.60 -25.89
N LEU A 59 -3.18 9.21 -26.75
CA LEU A 59 -1.92 8.61 -26.32
C LEU A 59 -1.10 9.54 -25.43
N LEU A 60 -1.06 10.85 -25.74
CA LEU A 60 -0.36 11.84 -24.92
C LEU A 60 -1.06 12.06 -23.58
N GLU A 61 -2.38 12.07 -23.55
CA GLU A 61 -3.19 12.16 -22.33
C GLU A 61 -2.95 10.95 -21.42
N LEU A 62 -3.15 9.73 -21.94
CA LEU A 62 -2.88 8.48 -21.22
C LEU A 62 -1.45 8.41 -20.70
N ARG A 63 -0.46 8.94 -21.45
CA ARG A 63 0.93 9.01 -20.99
C ARG A 63 1.10 9.96 -19.80
N ARG A 64 0.40 11.10 -19.79
CA ARG A 64 0.42 12.05 -18.66
C ARG A 64 -0.25 11.44 -17.44
N GLU A 65 -1.43 10.84 -17.62
CA GLU A 65 -2.17 10.19 -16.55
C GLU A 65 -1.39 9.04 -15.94
N LYS A 66 -0.82 8.16 -16.77
CA LYS A 66 0.03 7.05 -16.30
C LYS A 66 1.20 7.55 -15.44
N ARG A 67 1.84 8.65 -15.83
CA ARG A 67 2.92 9.27 -15.03
C ARG A 67 2.42 9.84 -13.72
N LYS A 68 1.24 10.49 -13.73
CA LYS A 68 0.60 11.03 -12.52
C LYS A 68 0.24 9.89 -11.55
N MET A 69 -0.47 8.87 -12.03
CA MET A 69 -0.86 7.70 -11.24
C MET A 69 0.35 6.96 -10.67
N LYS A 70 1.44 6.83 -11.43
CA LYS A 70 2.69 6.24 -10.92
C LYS A 70 3.25 7.02 -9.73
N LYS A 71 3.30 8.35 -9.82
CA LYS A 71 3.77 9.20 -8.71
C LYS A 71 2.86 9.11 -7.49
N GLU A 72 1.55 9.03 -7.71
CA GLU A 72 0.58 8.86 -6.62
C GLU A 72 0.75 7.49 -5.94
N LEU A 73 0.96 6.42 -6.70
CA LEU A 73 1.26 5.08 -6.15
C LEU A 73 2.54 5.10 -5.31
N GLU A 74 3.61 5.72 -5.79
CA GLU A 74 4.87 5.88 -5.03
C GLU A 74 4.64 6.66 -3.73
N LYS A 75 3.82 7.72 -3.77
CA LYS A 75 3.44 8.49 -2.57
C LYS A 75 2.65 7.62 -1.57
N TYR A 76 1.65 6.88 -2.03
CA TYR A 76 0.85 6.02 -1.13
C TYR A 76 1.68 4.87 -0.57
N GLN A 77 2.63 4.33 -1.32
CA GLN A 77 3.59 3.34 -0.82
C GLN A 77 4.46 3.92 0.30
N ALA A 78 5.00 5.13 0.13
CA ALA A 78 5.76 5.80 1.18
C ALA A 78 4.91 6.03 2.44
N GLN A 79 3.68 6.54 2.28
CA GLN A 79 2.73 6.74 3.39
C GLN A 79 2.39 5.42 4.10
N ARG A 80 2.30 4.30 3.37
CA ARG A 80 2.05 2.99 3.96
C ARG A 80 3.20 2.55 4.86
N GLU A 81 4.45 2.75 4.43
CA GLU A 81 5.62 2.45 5.26
C GLU A 81 5.69 3.36 6.49
N GLU A 82 5.41 4.66 6.34
CA GLU A 82 5.32 5.59 7.49
C GLU A 82 4.25 5.15 8.50
N MET A 83 3.08 4.73 8.03
CA MET A 83 2.01 4.21 8.89
C MET A 83 2.41 2.92 9.62
N LYS A 84 3.21 2.08 8.96
CA LYS A 84 3.75 0.86 9.58
C LYS A 84 4.73 1.20 10.69
N GLU A 85 5.67 2.12 10.46
CA GLU A 85 6.60 2.59 11.49
C GLU A 85 5.87 3.23 12.68
N LEU A 86 4.85 4.06 12.41
CA LEU A 86 4.03 4.66 13.47
C LEU A 86 3.31 3.60 14.31
N LYS A 87 2.78 2.55 13.68
CA LYS A 87 2.15 1.44 14.38
C LYS A 87 3.15 0.68 15.26
N GLU A 88 4.35 0.44 14.79
CA GLU A 88 5.41 -0.21 15.58
C GLU A 88 5.81 0.64 16.79
N ARG A 89 5.95 1.97 16.62
CA ARG A 89 6.21 2.90 17.73
C ARG A 89 5.07 2.94 18.74
N TRP A 90 3.82 2.95 18.26
CA TRP A 90 2.64 2.91 19.12
C TRP A 90 2.58 1.62 19.94
N ASN A 91 2.80 0.45 19.31
CA ASN A 91 2.86 -0.84 20.01
C ASN A 91 3.95 -0.85 21.09
N LEU A 92 5.13 -0.29 20.80
CA LEU A 92 6.22 -0.21 21.77
C LEU A 92 5.86 0.69 22.96
N LEU A 93 5.17 1.80 22.72
CA LEU A 93 4.69 2.68 23.79
C LEU A 93 3.64 1.99 24.66
N ASP A 94 2.68 1.30 24.04
CA ASP A 94 1.65 0.54 24.76
C ASP A 94 2.28 -0.56 25.62
N PHE A 95 3.23 -1.31 25.07
CA PHE A 95 3.96 -2.33 25.82
C PHE A 95 4.72 -1.76 27.02
N LYS A 96 5.43 -0.63 26.83
CA LYS A 96 6.14 0.05 27.93
C LYS A 96 5.16 0.52 29.01
N TYR A 97 4.00 1.04 28.61
CA TYR A 97 2.97 1.48 29.53
C TYR A 97 2.42 0.32 30.36
N GLN A 98 2.07 -0.80 29.72
CA GLN A 98 1.62 -2.02 30.40
C GLN A 98 2.67 -2.54 31.38
N LEU A 99 3.93 -2.61 30.97
CA LEU A 99 5.02 -3.07 31.85
C LEU A 99 5.20 -2.17 33.08
N LEU A 100 5.05 -0.85 32.92
CA LEU A 100 5.10 0.08 34.05
C LEU A 100 3.90 -0.09 34.99
N LEU A 101 2.70 -0.32 34.46
CA LEU A 101 1.52 -0.63 35.27
C LEU A 101 1.69 -1.92 36.05
N ASP A 102 2.23 -2.97 35.43
CA ASP A 102 2.50 -4.25 36.08
C ASP A 102 3.52 -4.09 37.21
N MET A 103 4.63 -3.41 36.94
CA MET A 103 5.65 -3.11 37.96
C MET A 103 5.09 -2.30 39.12
N TRP A 104 4.26 -1.30 38.83
CA TRP A 104 3.60 -0.49 39.85
C TRP A 104 2.67 -1.34 40.73
N THR A 105 1.85 -2.17 40.10
CA THR A 105 0.91 -3.07 40.79
C THR A 105 1.64 -4.06 41.69
N MET A 106 2.72 -4.68 41.19
CA MET A 106 3.57 -5.57 41.98
C MET A 106 4.17 -4.85 43.19
N ARG A 107 4.68 -3.62 42.99
CA ARG A 107 5.22 -2.82 44.09
C ARG A 107 4.15 -2.49 45.15
N GLU A 108 2.93 -2.15 44.75
CA GLU A 108 1.85 -1.91 45.70
C GLU A 108 1.48 -3.17 46.49
N LEU A 109 1.46 -4.34 45.84
CA LEU A 109 1.23 -5.62 46.50
C LEU A 109 2.33 -5.95 47.51
N ASP A 110 3.60 -5.73 47.15
CA ASP A 110 4.74 -5.91 48.06
C ASP A 110 4.66 -4.98 49.27
N ILE A 111 4.25 -3.71 49.07
CA ILE A 111 4.07 -2.74 50.16
C ILE A 111 2.94 -3.19 51.09
N LYS A 112 1.79 -3.61 50.55
CA LYS A 112 0.66 -4.12 51.35
C LYS A 112 1.05 -5.34 52.15
N ARG A 113 1.75 -6.29 51.52
CA ARG A 113 2.24 -7.49 52.19
C ARG A 113 3.25 -7.18 53.31
N ALA A 114 4.18 -6.25 53.08
CA ALA A 114 5.14 -5.83 54.10
C ALA A 114 4.46 -5.14 55.31
N GLN A 115 3.36 -4.39 55.06
CA GLN A 115 2.54 -3.81 56.13
C GLN A 115 1.78 -4.89 56.92
N GLU A 116 1.21 -5.88 56.24
CA GLU A 116 0.53 -7.02 56.88
C GLU A 116 1.49 -7.90 57.68
N GLU A 117 2.72 -8.10 57.21
CA GLU A 117 3.77 -8.88 57.87
C GLU A 117 4.56 -8.09 58.94
N GLY A 118 4.26 -6.79 59.14
CA GLY A 118 4.89 -5.95 60.17
C GLY A 118 6.37 -5.59 59.91
N LEU A 119 6.84 -5.74 58.67
CA LEU A 119 8.22 -5.47 58.26
C LEU A 119 8.35 -4.03 57.74
N THR A 120 9.07 -3.16 58.46
CA THR A 120 9.35 -1.79 57.99
C THR A 120 10.31 -1.80 56.79
N PRO A 121 10.05 -1.06 55.71
CA PRO A 121 10.90 -1.07 54.52
C PRO A 121 12.27 -0.46 54.84
N LYS A 122 13.33 -1.26 54.68
CA LYS A 122 14.72 -0.77 54.75
C LYS A 122 14.95 0.16 53.55
N LYS A 123 15.27 1.44 53.81
CA LYS A 123 15.76 2.38 52.80
C LYS A 123 17.02 1.82 52.14
N THR A 124 16.90 1.27 50.94
CA THR A 124 18.05 1.01 50.06
C THR A 124 18.60 2.35 49.57
N ARG A 125 19.72 2.79 50.15
CA ARG A 125 20.53 3.87 49.59
C ARG A 125 21.12 3.36 48.27
N HIS A 126 20.64 3.86 47.14
CA HIS A 126 21.34 3.70 45.88
C HIS A 126 22.66 4.47 45.95
N SER A 127 23.75 3.73 46.12
CA SER A 127 25.11 4.20 45.85
C SER A 127 25.31 4.26 44.35
N THR A 128 25.36 5.46 43.79
CA THR A 128 25.81 5.69 42.41
C THR A 128 27.35 5.71 42.41
N HIS A 129 27.97 4.59 42.06
CA HIS A 129 29.33 4.61 41.53
C HIS A 129 29.23 4.73 40.01
N ILE A 130 29.63 5.89 39.51
CA ILE A 130 29.87 6.17 38.09
C ILE A 130 31.36 5.88 37.87
N ASN A 131 31.67 4.98 36.93
CA ASN A 131 32.96 4.92 36.23
C ASN A 131 32.69 5.14 34.75
#